data_AF-M0FE67-F1
#
_entry.id   AF-M0FE67-F1
#
_cell.length_a   1.000
_cell.length_b   1.000
_cell.length_c   1.000
_cell.angle_alpha   90.00
_cell.angle_beta   90.00
_cell.angle_gamma   90.00
#
_symmetry.space_group_name_H-M   'P 1'
#
loop_
_entity.id
_entity.type
_entity.pdbx_description
1 polymer ?
#
loop_
_entity_poly.entity_id
_entity_poly.type
_entity_poly.pdbx_seq_one_letter_code
_entity_poly.pdbx_strand_id
1 'polypeptide(L)'
;MSRILKTSGFLGLATMMVVGLYQYTLLESGGVPSWLVGGHAHLGVLSILAVVMGFAVDAFALTGRLRAAVSGLFVVGQWLLPLTIWVGVGFGLTFLIPTTFLWGVCLIVSMLIMAWQAWVSEPTTPGGMPGPASPADD
;
A
#
# COMPACT_ATOMS: atom_id res chain seq x y z
N MET A 1 -13.59 4.96 -1.74
CA MET A 1 -12.13 5.07 -1.92
C MET A 1 -11.36 3.84 -1.44
N SER A 2 -11.81 3.10 -0.41
CA SER A 2 -11.15 1.83 -0.03
C SER A 2 -11.10 0.79 -1.15
N ARG A 3 -12.10 0.77 -2.05
CA ARG A 3 -12.07 -0.04 -3.27
C ARG A 3 -10.84 0.25 -4.12
N ILE A 4 -10.40 1.51 -4.23
CA ILE A 4 -9.21 1.89 -5.01
C ILE A 4 -7.95 1.29 -4.38
N LEU A 5 -7.80 1.39 -3.06
CA LEU A 5 -6.68 0.78 -2.33
C LEU A 5 -6.65 -0.74 -2.50
N LYS A 6 -7.79 -1.41 -2.33
CA LYS A 6 -7.91 -2.86 -2.51
C LYS A 6 -7.59 -3.27 -3.95
N THR A 7 -8.17 -2.59 -4.95
CA THR A 7 -7.90 -2.86 -6.36
C THR A 7 -6.45 -2.57 -6.74
N SER A 8 -5.88 -1.45 -6.29
CA SER A 8 -4.46 -1.12 -6.50
C SER A 8 -3.54 -2.15 -5.85
N GLY A 9 -3.89 -2.61 -4.64
CA GLY A 9 -3.18 -3.67 -3.95
C GLY A 9 -3.20 -4.97 -4.72
N PHE A 10 -4.38 -5.49 -5.08
CA PHE A 10 -4.47 -6.73 -5.87
C PHE A 10 -3.80 -6.62 -7.25
N LEU A 11 -3.92 -5.47 -7.93
CA LEU A 11 -3.23 -5.24 -9.20
C LEU A 11 -1.71 -5.22 -9.03
N GLY A 12 -1.20 -4.57 -7.97
CA GLY A 12 0.21 -4.58 -7.65
C GLY A 12 0.72 -5.97 -7.27
N LEU A 13 -0.08 -6.76 -6.55
CA LEU A 13 0.22 -8.18 -6.26
C LEU A 13 0.29 -9.01 -7.55
N ALA A 14 -0.66 -8.85 -8.47
CA ALA A 14 -0.60 -9.54 -9.76
C ALA A 14 0.66 -9.12 -10.55
N THR A 15 0.98 -7.84 -10.56
CA THR A 15 2.18 -7.30 -11.22
C THR A 15 3.46 -7.88 -10.62
N MET A 16 3.55 -7.99 -9.29
CA MET A 16 4.72 -8.58 -8.63
C MET A 16 4.88 -10.06 -8.98
N MET A 17 3.80 -10.82 -9.16
CA MET A 17 3.85 -12.22 -9.59
C MET A 17 4.46 -12.33 -10.98
N VAL A 18 4.03 -11.47 -11.91
CA VAL A 18 4.61 -11.38 -13.27
C VAL A 18 6.09 -11.06 -13.20
N VAL A 19 6.47 -10.03 -12.43
CA VAL A 19 7.89 -9.64 -12.28
C VAL A 19 8.70 -10.76 -11.63
N GLY A 20 8.15 -11.46 -10.63
CA GLY A 20 8.81 -12.58 -9.97
C GLY A 20 9.06 -13.76 -10.92
N LEU A 21 8.08 -14.10 -11.77
CA LEU A 21 8.28 -15.10 -12.82
C LEU A 21 9.35 -14.67 -13.83
N TYR A 22 9.37 -13.40 -14.21
CA TYR A 22 10.42 -12.88 -15.09
C TYR A 22 11.81 -12.95 -14.45
N GLN A 23 11.94 -12.58 -13.16
CA GLN A 23 13.20 -12.75 -12.41
C GLN A 23 13.65 -14.22 -12.37
N TYR A 24 12.70 -15.15 -12.20
CA TYR A 24 12.98 -16.57 -12.25
C TYR A 24 13.58 -17.00 -13.60
N THR A 25 13.00 -16.55 -14.71
CA THR A 25 13.58 -16.83 -16.05
C THR A 25 14.98 -16.25 -16.23
N LEU A 26 15.28 -15.10 -15.61
CA LEU A 26 16.61 -14.50 -15.66
C LEU A 26 17.65 -15.26 -14.85
N LEU A 27 17.25 -15.90 -13.74
CA LEU A 27 18.14 -16.75 -12.95
C LEU A 27 18.72 -17.89 -13.80
N GLU A 28 17.91 -18.47 -14.69
CA GLU A 28 18.36 -19.51 -15.62
C GLU A 28 19.39 -18.99 -16.64
N SER A 29 19.39 -17.68 -16.91
CA SER A 29 20.24 -17.02 -17.91
C SER A 29 21.50 -16.33 -17.37
N GLY A 30 21.76 -16.38 -16.06
CA GLY A 30 22.99 -15.83 -15.47
C GLY A 30 22.81 -14.80 -14.34
N GLY A 31 21.58 -14.55 -13.87
CA GLY A 31 21.32 -13.77 -12.66
C GLY A 31 20.33 -12.63 -12.85
N VAL A 32 19.81 -12.11 -11.72
CA VAL A 32 18.80 -11.05 -11.71
C VAL A 32 19.43 -9.69 -11.40
N PRO A 33 19.20 -8.66 -12.23
CA PRO A 33 19.66 -7.31 -11.92
C PRO A 33 19.07 -6.78 -10.60
N SER A 34 19.90 -6.13 -9.80
CA SER A 34 19.52 -5.63 -8.46
C SER A 34 18.36 -4.63 -8.48
N TRP A 35 18.26 -3.80 -9.51
CA TRP A 35 17.17 -2.83 -9.66
C TRP A 35 15.82 -3.53 -9.89
N LEU A 36 15.82 -4.68 -10.57
CA LEU A 36 14.61 -5.46 -10.83
C LEU A 36 14.14 -6.10 -9.52
N VAL A 37 15.06 -6.67 -8.74
CA VAL A 37 14.82 -7.20 -7.38
C VAL A 37 14.28 -6.12 -6.46
N GLY A 38 14.94 -4.95 -6.43
CA GLY A 38 14.57 -3.82 -5.59
C GLY A 38 13.14 -3.34 -5.85
N GLY A 39 12.77 -3.13 -7.11
CA GLY A 39 11.41 -2.70 -7.44
C GLY A 39 10.35 -3.79 -7.19
N HIS A 40 10.67 -5.07 -7.45
CA HIS A 40 9.77 -6.19 -7.11
C HIS A 40 9.47 -6.26 -5.61
N ALA A 41 10.51 -6.16 -4.77
CA ALA A 41 10.37 -6.22 -3.32
C ALA A 41 9.51 -5.07 -2.78
N HIS A 42 9.77 -3.85 -3.24
CA HIS A 42 8.98 -2.68 -2.85
C HIS A 42 7.53 -2.80 -3.31
N LEU A 43 7.30 -3.12 -4.59
CA LEU A 43 5.94 -3.28 -5.10
C LEU A 43 5.20 -4.36 -4.32
N GLY A 44 5.87 -5.45 -3.95
CA GLY A 44 5.27 -6.54 -3.20
C GLY A 44 4.76 -6.13 -1.83
N VAL A 45 5.65 -5.62 -0.98
CA VAL A 45 5.28 -5.16 0.37
C VAL A 45 4.23 -4.04 0.30
N LEU A 46 4.40 -3.07 -0.59
CA LEU A 46 3.48 -1.94 -0.70
C LEU A 46 2.09 -2.38 -1.20
N SER A 47 2.01 -3.42 -2.02
CA SER A 47 0.73 -3.95 -2.52
C SER A 47 -0.04 -4.72 -1.44
N ILE A 48 0.65 -5.49 -0.60
CA ILE A 48 0.04 -6.10 0.60
C ILE A 48 -0.50 -5.00 1.52
N LEU A 49 0.34 -4.00 1.81
CA LEU A 49 -0.05 -2.86 2.63
C LEU A 49 -1.22 -2.09 2.03
N ALA A 50 -1.32 -1.94 0.70
CA ALA A 50 -2.47 -1.30 0.06
C ALA A 50 -3.79 -2.05 0.34
N VAL A 51 -3.78 -3.38 0.29
CA VAL A 51 -4.94 -4.20 0.64
C VAL A 51 -5.32 -4.00 2.10
N VAL A 52 -4.33 -4.11 3.01
CA VAL A 52 -4.53 -3.90 4.46
C VAL A 52 -5.07 -2.50 4.75
N MET A 53 -4.49 -1.48 4.14
CA MET A 53 -4.92 -0.09 4.22
C MET A 53 -6.35 0.09 3.72
N GLY A 54 -6.73 -0.61 2.65
CA GLY A 54 -8.09 -0.63 2.16
C GLY A 54 -9.10 -1.11 3.20
N PHE A 55 -8.73 -2.06 4.06
CA PHE A 55 -9.56 -2.48 5.19
C PHE A 55 -9.47 -1.52 6.38
N ALA A 56 -8.27 -1.07 6.73
CA ALA A 56 -8.04 -0.17 7.87
C ALA A 56 -8.76 1.18 7.70
N VAL A 57 -8.77 1.75 6.49
CA VAL A 57 -9.49 2.99 6.16
C VAL A 57 -11.00 2.83 6.40
N ASP A 58 -11.55 1.65 6.14
CA ASP A 58 -12.96 1.37 6.42
C ASP A 58 -13.19 1.13 7.92
N ALA A 59 -12.28 0.42 8.61
CA ALA A 59 -12.39 0.09 10.03
C ALA A 59 -12.27 1.30 10.97
N PHE A 60 -11.43 2.28 10.63
CA PHE A 60 -11.31 3.54 11.36
C PHE A 60 -12.32 4.60 10.91
N ALA A 61 -13.30 4.22 10.08
CA ALA A 61 -14.34 5.13 9.58
C ALA A 61 -13.81 6.45 8.98
N LEU A 62 -12.66 6.42 8.29
CA LEU A 62 -12.12 7.63 7.66
C LEU A 62 -13.10 8.13 6.59
N THR A 63 -13.43 9.42 6.63
CA THR A 63 -14.36 10.06 5.68
C THR A 63 -13.76 11.31 5.02
N GLY A 64 -14.45 11.80 3.99
CA GLY A 64 -14.15 13.07 3.33
C GLY A 64 -12.72 13.20 2.80
N ARG A 65 -12.12 14.37 3.05
CA ARG A 65 -10.79 14.75 2.53
C ARG A 65 -9.66 13.89 3.09
N LEU A 66 -9.76 13.46 4.36
CA LEU A 66 -8.73 12.65 5.00
C LEU A 66 -8.62 11.27 4.33
N ARG A 67 -9.77 10.63 4.09
CA ARG A 67 -9.83 9.36 3.34
C ARG A 67 -9.19 9.50 1.96
N ALA A 68 -9.48 10.61 1.28
CA ALA A 68 -8.96 10.87 -0.05
C ALA A 68 -7.44 11.10 -0.05
N ALA A 69 -6.93 11.86 0.91
CA ALA A 69 -5.50 12.12 1.07
C ALA A 69 -4.73 10.83 1.35
N VAL A 70 -5.14 10.05 2.35
CA VAL A 70 -4.48 8.78 2.72
C VAL A 70 -4.49 7.80 1.54
N SER A 71 -5.67 7.57 0.94
CA SER A 71 -5.79 6.62 -0.17
C SER A 71 -5.00 7.06 -1.40
N GLY A 72 -5.04 8.36 -1.72
CA GLY A 72 -4.35 8.92 -2.89
C GLY A 72 -2.84 8.90 -2.73
N LEU A 73 -2.32 9.41 -1.60
CA LEU A 73 -0.90 9.42 -1.31
C LEU A 73 -0.32 8.01 -1.31
N PHE A 74 -1.03 7.05 -0.72
CA PHE A 74 -0.59 5.67 -0.68
C PHE A 74 -0.53 5.03 -2.06
N VAL A 75 -1.60 5.17 -2.86
CA VAL A 75 -1.66 4.57 -4.21
C VAL A 75 -0.60 5.17 -5.13
N VAL A 76 -0.42 6.50 -5.11
CA VAL A 76 0.62 7.18 -5.90
C VAL A 76 2.01 6.69 -5.48
N GLY A 77 2.29 6.66 -4.18
CA GLY A 77 3.56 6.18 -3.65
C GLY A 77 3.83 4.71 -3.98
N GLN A 78 2.82 3.85 -3.86
CA GLN A 78 2.90 2.40 -4.11
C GLN A 78 3.38 2.13 -5.54
N TRP A 79 2.86 2.87 -6.52
CA TRP A 79 3.18 2.65 -7.93
C TRP A 79 4.45 3.37 -8.37
N LEU A 80 4.59 4.64 -8.00
CA LEU A 80 5.66 5.47 -8.54
C LEU A 80 7.02 5.16 -7.91
N LEU A 81 7.09 4.66 -6.67
CA LEU A 81 8.36 4.28 -6.06
C LEU A 81 9.03 3.11 -6.81
N PRO A 82 8.38 1.94 -6.97
CA PRO A 82 8.97 0.83 -7.74
C PRO A 82 9.22 1.19 -9.21
N LEU A 83 8.28 1.92 -9.84
CA LEU A 83 8.41 2.34 -11.22
C LEU A 83 9.64 3.25 -11.42
N THR A 84 9.89 4.17 -10.49
CA THR A 84 11.07 5.05 -10.53
C THR A 84 12.37 4.25 -10.38
N ILE A 85 12.39 3.18 -9.58
CA ILE A 85 13.57 2.30 -9.48
C ILE A 85 13.80 1.57 -10.81
N TRP A 86 12.76 0.98 -11.39
CA TRP A 86 12.87 0.26 -12.65
C TRP A 86 13.28 1.17 -13.80
N VAL A 87 12.67 2.35 -13.92
CA VAL A 87 12.95 3.29 -15.00
C VAL A 87 14.25 4.07 -14.76
N GLY A 88 14.44 4.60 -13.56
CA GLY A 88 15.59 5.44 -13.22
C GLY A 88 16.90 4.67 -13.20
N VAL A 89 16.92 3.46 -12.62
CA VAL A 89 18.12 2.63 -12.55
C VAL A 89 18.19 1.67 -13.74
N GLY A 90 17.09 1.00 -14.09
CA GLY A 90 17.08 -0.01 -15.15
C GLY A 90 17.23 0.56 -16.57
N PHE A 91 16.63 1.74 -16.85
CA PHE A 91 16.74 2.41 -18.15
C PHE A 91 17.70 3.61 -18.15
N GLY A 92 18.43 3.84 -17.05
CA GLY A 92 19.44 4.90 -16.95
C GLY A 92 18.89 6.33 -16.85
N LEU A 93 17.60 6.51 -16.56
CA LEU A 93 16.98 7.84 -16.37
C LEU A 93 17.26 8.38 -14.96
N THR A 94 18.52 8.66 -14.66
CA THR A 94 19.01 9.00 -13.31
C THR A 94 18.39 10.26 -12.70
N PHE A 95 17.90 11.19 -13.52
CA PHE A 95 17.17 12.38 -13.04
C PHE A 95 15.87 12.04 -12.30
N LEU A 96 15.33 10.83 -12.48
CA LEU A 96 14.15 10.36 -11.76
C LEU A 96 14.48 9.87 -10.34
N ILE A 97 15.73 9.48 -10.06
CA ILE A 97 16.12 8.88 -8.77
C ILE A 97 15.77 9.78 -7.58
N PRO A 98 16.00 11.11 -7.60
CA PRO A 98 15.59 11.99 -6.50
C PRO A 98 14.09 11.97 -6.22
N THR A 99 13.24 11.67 -7.21
CA THR A 99 11.78 11.59 -7.02
C THR A 99 11.37 10.39 -6.15
N THR A 100 12.23 9.39 -5.95
CA THR A 100 11.97 8.30 -4.99
C THR A 100 11.72 8.82 -3.58
N PHE A 101 12.39 9.91 -3.16
CA PHE A 101 12.13 10.56 -1.88
C PHE A 101 10.74 11.18 -1.84
N LEU A 102 10.27 11.78 -2.93
CA LEU A 102 8.92 12.35 -3.01
C LEU A 102 7.86 11.26 -2.82
N TRP A 103 7.98 10.16 -3.54
CA TRP A 103 7.05 9.03 -3.43
C TRP A 103 7.13 8.36 -2.06
N GLY A 104 8.33 8.27 -1.49
CA GLY A 104 8.55 7.81 -0.12
C GLY A 104 7.86 8.71 0.91
N VAL A 105 7.95 10.04 0.76
CA VAL A 105 7.25 10.99 1.64
C VAL A 105 5.74 10.82 1.53
N CYS A 106 5.17 10.58 0.34
CA CYS A 106 3.74 10.27 0.20
C CYS A 106 3.34 9.05 1.04
N LEU A 107 4.12 7.97 0.98
CA LEU A 107 3.88 6.75 1.77
C LEU A 107 4.03 7.01 3.27
N ILE A 108 5.09 7.72 3.68
CA ILE A 108 5.35 8.06 5.08
C ILE A 108 4.20 8.89 5.64
N VAL A 109 3.80 9.96 4.96
CA VAL A 109 2.70 10.82 5.41
C VAL A 109 1.40 10.00 5.51
N SER A 110 1.11 9.15 4.53
CA SER A 110 -0.05 8.26 4.59
C SER A 110 -0.02 7.33 5.81
N MET A 111 1.14 6.75 6.14
CA MET A 111 1.28 5.86 7.29
C MET A 111 1.22 6.61 8.61
N LEU A 112 1.82 7.80 8.71
CA LEU A 112 1.76 8.63 9.92
C LEU A 112 0.32 9.07 10.23
N ILE A 113 -0.46 9.42 9.21
CA ILE A 113 -1.89 9.72 9.40
C ILE A 113 -2.61 8.48 9.94
N MET A 114 -2.35 7.29 9.39
CA MET A 114 -3.00 6.07 9.87
C MET A 114 -2.54 5.66 11.26
N ALA A 115 -1.27 5.88 11.59
CA ALA A 115 -0.74 5.65 12.93
C ALA A 115 -1.43 6.58 13.95
N TRP A 116 -1.61 7.86 13.59
CA TRP A 116 -2.38 8.79 14.39
C TRP A 116 -3.83 8.31 14.58
N GLN A 117 -4.50 7.90 13.51
CA GLN A 117 -5.88 7.37 13.58
C GLN A 117 -5.98 6.12 14.44
N ALA A 118 -5.02 5.20 14.35
CA ALA A 118 -4.96 4.01 15.18
C ALA A 118 -4.74 4.33 16.67
N TRP A 119 -4.09 5.46 16.97
CA TRP A 119 -3.88 5.91 18.35
C TRP A 119 -5.12 6.57 18.96
N VAL A 120 -5.84 7.39 18.18
CA VAL A 120 -6.95 8.21 18.71
C VAL A 120 -8.34 7.60 18.53
N SER A 121 -8.48 6.60 17.65
CA SER A 121 -9.78 6.01 17.33
C SER A 121 -9.99 4.71 18.10
N GLU A 122 -11.17 4.55 18.70
CA GLU A 122 -11.67 3.23 19.07
C GLU A 122 -12.19 2.54 17.80
N PRO A 123 -11.72 1.32 17.46
CA PRO A 123 -12.18 0.62 16.28
C PRO A 123 -13.69 0.42 16.36
N THR A 124 -14.43 0.91 15.36
CA THR A 124 -15.87 0.60 15.29
C THR A 124 -15.99 -0.89 14.97
N THR A 125 -16.40 -1.71 15.95
CA THR A 125 -16.62 -3.14 15.74
C THR A 125 -17.61 -3.35 14.60
N PRO A 126 -17.21 -3.94 13.45
CA PRO A 126 -18.14 -4.26 12.39
C PRO A 126 -18.96 -5.48 12.85
N GLY A 127 -20.14 -5.22 13.40
CA GLY A 127 -21.04 -6.25 13.93
C GLY A 127 -21.30 -6.04 15.41
N GLY A 128 -22.18 -5.09 15.74
CA GLY A 128 -22.80 -5.07 17.05
C GLY A 128 -23.61 -6.35 17.24
N MET A 129 -23.06 -7.32 17.97
CA MET A 129 -23.93 -8.23 18.71
C MET A 129 -24.76 -7.36 19.66
N PRO A 130 -26.08 -7.56 19.75
CA PRO A 130 -26.86 -6.97 20.82
C PRO A 130 -26.15 -7.32 22.13
N GLY A 131 -25.73 -6.32 22.90
CA GLY A 131 -25.26 -6.57 24.25
C GLY A 131 -26.34 -7.36 24.99
N PRO A 132 -25.97 -8.29 25.90
CA PRO A 132 -26.96 -9.06 26.65
C PRO A 132 -27.94 -8.07 27.28
N ALA A 133 -29.23 -8.23 26.99
CA ALA A 133 -30.27 -7.41 27.57
C ALA A 133 -30.12 -7.48 29.10
N SER A 134 -30.00 -6.32 29.74
CA SER A 134 -30.13 -6.22 31.19
C SER A 134 -31.44 -6.87 31.60
N PRO A 135 -31.47 -7.77 32.60
CA PRO A 135 -32.72 -8.18 33.21
C PRO A 135 -33.47 -6.92 33.62
N ALA A 136 -34.76 -6.85 33.27
CA ALA A 136 -35.63 -5.84 33.83
C ALA A 136 -35.86 -6.21 35.28
N ASP A 137 -35.60 -5.29 36.21
CA ASP A 137 -35.97 -5.46 37.61
C ASP A 137 -37.49 -5.22 37.71
N ASP A 138 -38.25 -6.29 37.90
CA ASP A 138 -39.65 -6.30 38.34
C ASP A 138 -39.82 -6.49 39.86
#